data_AF-A0A2E8K1K3-F1
#
_entry.id   AF-A0A2E8K1K3-F1
#
_cell.length_a   1.000
_cell.length_b   1.000
_cell.length_c   1.000
_cell.angle_alpha   90.00
_cell.angle_beta   90.00
_cell.angle_gamma   90.00
#
_symmetry.space_group_name_H-M   'P 1'
#
loop_
_entity.id
_entity.type
_entity.pdbx_description
1 polymer ?
#
loop_
_entity_poly.entity_id
_entity_poly.type
_entity_poly.pdbx_seq_one_letter_code
_entity_poly.pdbx_strand_id
1 'polypeptide(L)'
;YATHLKTIPHPSFLVDTTGFHERKREAILAYESQFTSNQKNRAVIEWLDAQARFLGSRIGVETAEPFSVVEPLGVTGFDGLR
;
A
#
# COMPACT_ATOMS: atom_id res chain seq x y z
N TYR A 1 -5.09 20.20 4.98
CA TYR A 1 -4.63 19.28 3.91
C TYR A 1 -4.30 20.12 2.69
N ALA A 2 -3.04 20.20 2.29
CA ALA A 2 -2.59 21.00 1.14
C ALA A 2 -2.22 20.04 0.00
N THR A 3 -2.94 20.12 -1.12
CA THR A 3 -2.82 19.18 -2.26
C THR A 3 -1.56 19.36 -3.11
N HIS A 4 -0.79 20.43 -2.88
CA HIS A 4 0.42 20.79 -3.63
C HIS A 4 1.73 20.41 -2.92
N LEU A 5 1.65 20.05 -1.63
CA LEU A 5 2.79 19.47 -0.93
C LEU A 5 2.82 17.98 -1.26
N LYS A 6 3.89 17.54 -1.92
CA LYS A 6 4.25 16.11 -2.01
C LYS A 6 4.68 15.64 -0.63
N THR A 7 3.74 15.58 0.30
CA THR A 7 3.96 15.09 1.65
C THR A 7 4.19 13.60 1.56
N ILE A 8 5.30 13.12 2.14
CA ILE A 8 5.52 11.70 2.33
C ILE A 8 4.37 11.21 3.21
N PRO A 9 3.56 10.23 2.78
CA PRO A 9 2.51 9.69 3.61
C PRO A 9 3.11 9.28 4.97
N HIS A 10 2.54 9.80 6.05
CA HIS A 10 2.83 9.36 7.41
C HIS A 10 1.67 8.46 7.85
N PRO A 11 1.66 7.18 7.44
CA PRO A 11 0.62 6.25 7.86
C PRO A 11 0.68 6.05 9.37
N SER A 12 -0.47 5.79 9.97
CA SER A 12 -0.57 5.46 11.39
C SER A 12 0.01 4.09 11.70
N PHE A 13 -0.15 3.12 10.78
CA PHE A 13 0.50 1.81 10.87
C PHE A 13 0.68 1.21 9.48
N LEU A 14 1.56 0.21 9.41
CA LEU A 14 1.81 -0.60 8.22
C LEU A 14 1.37 -2.03 8.48
N VAL A 15 0.86 -2.70 7.45
CA VAL A 15 0.54 -4.14 7.49
C VAL A 15 1.47 -4.87 6.53
N ASP A 16 2.14 -5.91 7.03
CA ASP A 16 2.92 -6.82 6.18
C ASP A 16 1.99 -7.56 5.21
N THR A 17 2.27 -7.42 3.93
CA THR A 17 1.54 -8.07 2.83
C THR A 17 2.41 -9.00 2.01
N THR A 18 3.58 -9.39 2.55
CA THR A 18 4.49 -10.36 1.94
C THR A 18 3.72 -11.64 1.58
N GLY A 19 3.86 -12.10 0.33
CA GLY A 19 3.10 -13.25 -0.21
C GLY A 19 1.68 -12.93 -0.70
N PHE A 20 1.14 -11.74 -0.45
CA PHE A 20 -0.19 -11.30 -0.90
C PHE A 20 -0.17 -10.22 -1.97
N HIS A 21 0.98 -9.56 -2.19
CA HIS A 21 1.12 -8.45 -3.15
C HIS A 21 0.70 -8.83 -4.58
N GLU A 22 1.10 -10.01 -5.08
CA GLU A 22 0.72 -10.45 -6.42
C GLU A 22 -0.79 -10.67 -6.58
N ARG A 23 -1.47 -11.17 -5.53
CA ARG A 23 -2.92 -11.30 -5.56
C ARG A 23 -3.62 -9.94 -5.61
N LYS A 24 -3.08 -8.93 -4.92
CA LYS A 24 -3.55 -7.55 -5.03
C LYS A 24 -3.35 -7.03 -6.46
N ARG A 25 -2.19 -7.27 -7.07
CA ARG A 25 -1.89 -6.89 -8.46
C ARG A 25 -2.90 -7.49 -9.44
N GLU A 26 -3.18 -8.79 -9.33
CA GLU A 26 -4.20 -9.48 -10.13
C GLU A 26 -5.59 -8.84 -9.97
N ALA A 27 -6.00 -8.56 -8.73
CA ALA A 27 -7.28 -7.93 -8.44
C ALA A 27 -7.42 -6.53 -9.07
N ILE A 28 -6.33 -5.76 -9.12
CA ILE A 28 -6.31 -4.44 -9.77
C ILE A 28 -6.37 -4.59 -11.29
N LEU A 29 -5.60 -5.51 -11.87
CA LEU A 29 -5.57 -5.75 -13.31
C LEU A 29 -6.91 -6.28 -13.86
N ALA A 30 -7.74 -6.89 -13.01
CA ALA A 30 -9.10 -7.27 -13.38
C ALA A 30 -9.99 -6.09 -13.80
N TYR A 31 -9.66 -4.85 -13.39
CA TYR A 31 -10.30 -3.63 -13.88
C TYR A 31 -9.70 -3.20 -15.23
N GLU A 32 -9.90 -4.02 -16.25
CA GLU A 32 -9.28 -3.88 -17.58
C GLU A 32 -9.43 -2.47 -18.16
N SER A 33 -10.64 -1.90 -18.09
CA SER A 33 -10.97 -0.56 -18.60
C SER A 33 -10.15 0.56 -17.96
N GLN A 34 -9.61 0.31 -16.77
CA GLN A 34 -8.84 1.28 -15.98
C GLN A 34 -7.34 1.07 -16.11
N PHE A 35 -6.85 -0.17 -16.17
CA PHE A 35 -5.42 -0.45 -16.01
C PHE A 35 -4.77 -1.20 -17.18
N THR A 36 -5.55 -1.85 -18.04
CA THR A 36 -5.01 -2.59 -19.20
C THR A 36 -5.27 -1.82 -20.51
N SER A 37 -6.50 -1.37 -20.74
CA SER A 37 -6.87 -0.68 -21.99
C SER A 37 -6.61 0.83 -21.94
N ASN A 38 -6.58 1.44 -20.74
CA ASN A 38 -6.28 2.86 -20.59
C ASN A 38 -4.77 3.13 -20.47
N GLN A 39 -4.17 3.53 -21.59
CA GLN A 39 -2.73 3.82 -21.66
C GLN A 39 -2.25 4.91 -20.68
N LYS A 40 -3.11 5.83 -20.26
CA LYS A 40 -2.76 6.89 -19.30
C LYS A 40 -2.43 6.35 -17.91
N ASN A 41 -2.95 5.17 -17.58
CA ASN A 41 -2.82 4.57 -16.26
C ASN A 41 -1.75 3.48 -16.18
N ARG A 42 -0.98 3.23 -17.26
CA ARG A 42 0.03 2.14 -17.28
C ARG A 42 1.05 2.21 -16.14
N ALA A 43 1.48 3.42 -15.79
CA ALA A 43 2.48 3.63 -14.73
C ALA A 43 1.93 3.33 -13.32
N VAL A 44 0.61 3.25 -13.14
CA VAL A 44 0.00 3.08 -11.81
C VAL A 44 0.41 1.75 -11.17
N ILE A 45 0.53 0.69 -11.97
CA ILE A 45 0.95 -0.63 -11.46
C ILE A 45 2.41 -0.59 -10.97
N GLU A 46 3.30 0.05 -11.72
CA GLU A 46 4.69 0.21 -11.30
C GLU A 46 4.81 1.07 -10.03
N TRP A 47 4.00 2.12 -9.91
CA TRP A 47 3.95 2.94 -8.69
C TRP A 47 3.43 2.17 -7.49
N LEU A 48 2.45 1.27 -7.71
CA LEU A 48 1.90 0.41 -6.68
C LEU A 48 2.94 -0.59 -6.18
N ASP A 49 3.68 -1.23 -7.08
CA ASP A 49 4.78 -2.15 -6.77
C ASP A 49 5.90 -1.43 -6.00
N ALA A 50 6.29 -0.24 -6.47
CA ALA A 50 7.33 0.56 -5.83
C ALA A 50 6.91 1.02 -4.42
N GLN A 51 5.65 1.43 -4.24
CA GLN A 51 5.14 1.85 -2.95
C GLN A 51 5.09 0.70 -1.95
N ALA A 52 4.59 -0.47 -2.37
CA ALA A 52 4.51 -1.65 -1.51
C ALA A 52 5.89 -2.07 -0.99
N ARG A 53 6.90 -2.11 -1.88
CA ARG A 53 8.29 -2.40 -1.51
C ARG A 53 8.91 -1.33 -0.62
N PHE A 54 8.69 -0.06 -0.95
CA PHE A 54 9.20 1.05 -0.14
C PHE A 54 8.66 0.97 1.28
N LEU A 55 7.36 0.72 1.46
CA LEU A 55 6.74 0.61 2.78
C LEU A 55 7.14 -0.68 3.49
N GLY A 56 7.28 -1.79 2.77
CA GLY A 56 7.80 -3.05 3.33
C GLY A 56 9.18 -2.86 3.97
N SER A 57 10.07 -2.13 3.28
CA SER A 57 11.40 -1.81 3.80
C SER A 57 11.38 -1.04 5.14
N ARG A 58 10.29 -0.33 5.45
CA ARG A 58 10.15 0.44 6.71
C ARG A 58 9.86 -0.42 7.93
N ILE A 59 9.38 -1.65 7.74
CA ILE A 59 9.11 -2.63 8.80
C ILE A 59 9.89 -3.95 8.60
N GLY A 60 10.85 -3.98 7.67
CA GLY A 60 11.74 -5.13 7.46
C GLY A 60 11.11 -6.31 6.70
N VAL A 61 10.10 -6.06 5.87
CA VAL A 61 9.39 -7.09 5.08
C VAL A 61 9.43 -6.79 3.58
N GLU A 62 9.04 -7.74 2.72
CA GLU A 62 9.13 -7.57 1.26
C GLU A 62 8.16 -6.51 0.74
N THR A 63 6.91 -6.56 1.22
CA THR A 63 5.84 -5.64 0.82
C THR A 63 4.96 -5.29 2.01
N ALA A 64 4.55 -4.02 2.12
CA ALA A 64 3.59 -3.58 3.13
C ALA A 64 2.61 -2.53 2.60
N GLU A 65 1.47 -2.42 3.26
CA GLU A 65 0.41 -1.46 2.94
C GLU A 65 0.23 -0.41 4.06
N PRO A 66 -0.02 0.87 3.71
CA PRO A 66 -0.20 1.94 4.67
C PRO A 66 -1.66 2.13 5.09
N PHE A 67 -1.89 2.32 6.39
CA PHE A 67 -3.21 2.67 6.93
C PHE A 67 -3.13 3.90 7.82
N SER A 68 -4.14 4.76 7.73
CA SER A 68 -4.26 5.97 8.55
C SER A 68 -5.51 5.89 9.41
N VAL A 69 -5.37 6.20 10.70
CA VAL A 69 -6.49 6.34 11.64
C VAL A 69 -6.64 7.81 12.03
N VAL A 70 -7.87 8.29 12.05
CA VAL A 70 -8.21 9.66 12.46
C VAL A 70 -8.48 9.71 13.97
N GLU A 71 -9.12 8.67 14.49
CA GLU A 71 -9.41 8.49 15.92
C GLU A 71 -8.41 7.51 16.56
N PRO A 72 -8.28 7.50 17.90
CA PRO A 72 -7.39 6.58 18.60
C PRO A 72 -7.68 5.11 18.26
N LEU A 73 -6.64 4.34 18.00
CA LEU A 73 -6.74 2.90 17.73
C LEU A 73 -6.84 2.13 19.06
N GLY A 74 -7.97 1.49 19.30
CA GLY A 74 -8.15 0.54 20.41
C GLY A 74 -7.56 -0.82 20.05
N VAL A 75 -6.41 -1.17 20.63
CA VAL A 75 -5.76 -2.46 20.37
C VAL A 75 -6.03 -3.44 21.50
N THR A 76 -6.51 -4.64 21.16
CA THR A 76 -6.84 -5.70 22.13
C THR A 76 -5.89 -6.89 22.08
N GLY A 77 -4.89 -6.88 21.20
CA GLY A 77 -3.87 -7.92 21.14
C GLY A 77 -2.70 -7.55 20.23
N PHE A 78 -1.51 -7.94 20.65
CA PHE A 78 -0.25 -7.82 19.92
C PHE A 78 0.52 -9.13 19.92
N ASP A 79 -0.14 -10.25 20.23
CA ASP A 79 0.49 -11.55 20.50
C ASP A 79 1.30 -12.13 19.32
N GLY A 80 1.33 -11.43 18.17
CA GLY A 80 2.15 -11.73 17.00
C GLY A 80 3.27 -10.72 16.69
N LEU A 81 3.51 -9.68 17.49
CA LEU A 81 4.63 -8.75 17.27
C LEU A 81 5.94 -9.35 17.79
N ARG A 82 6.87 -9.62 16.86
CA ARG A 82 8.26 -10.02 17.13
C ARG A 82 9.21 -8.85 16.98
#